data_AF-A0A931REX0-F1
#
_entry.id   AF-A0A931REX0-F1
#
_cell.length_a   1.000
_cell.length_b   1.000
_cell.length_c   1.000
_cell.angle_alpha   90.00
_cell.angle_beta   90.00
_cell.angle_gamma   90.00
#
_symmetry.space_group_name_H-M   'P 1'
#
loop_
_entity.id
_entity.type
_entity.pdbx_description
1 polymer ?
#
loop_
_entity_poly.entity_id
_entity_poly.type
_entity_poly.pdbx_seq_one_letter_code
_entity_poly.pdbx_strand_id
1 'polypeptide(L)'
;MNKLITQDPDILGGKPIIKGTRMSVESILELLASGMEINEILEDYPILKKEHVLAAIKYASKLVGKTESYLFNTAKTANSQATAHEVSRRR
;
A
#
# COMPACT_ATOMS: atom_id res chain seq x y z
N MET A 1 -1.00 -4.53 -13.82
CA MET A 1 -0.37 -5.36 -12.76
C MET A 1 1.14 -5.18 -12.84
N ASN A 2 1.85 -4.89 -11.75
CA ASN A 2 3.31 -4.83 -11.76
C ASN A 2 3.83 -6.26 -11.73
N LYS A 3 4.36 -6.77 -12.86
CA LYS A 3 4.88 -8.16 -12.97
C LYS A 3 6.07 -8.45 -12.03
N LEU A 4 6.62 -7.41 -11.41
CA LEU A 4 7.85 -7.43 -10.62
C LEU A 4 7.61 -7.55 -9.11
N ILE A 5 6.37 -7.39 -8.63
CA ILE A 5 6.03 -7.54 -7.21
C ILE A 5 5.13 -8.74 -7.04
N THR A 6 5.45 -9.57 -6.06
CA THR A 6 4.64 -10.72 -5.66
C THR A 6 4.31 -10.66 -4.18
N GLN A 7 3.18 -11.25 -3.80
CA GLN A 7 2.74 -11.41 -2.43
C GLN A 7 2.41 -12.88 -2.24
N ASP A 8 3.03 -13.48 -1.24
CA ASP A 8 2.81 -14.88 -0.87
C ASP A 8 2.71 -14.93 0.66
N PRO A 9 1.57 -15.38 1.23
CA PRO A 9 1.40 -15.49 2.69
C PRO A 9 2.51 -16.27 3.38
N ASP A 10 3.10 -17.25 2.69
CA ASP A 10 4.15 -18.12 3.23
C ASP A 10 5.54 -17.46 3.18
N ILE A 11 5.68 -16.33 2.49
CA ILE A 11 6.94 -15.59 2.33
C ILE A 11 6.85 -14.24 3.05
N LEU A 12 7.73 -14.02 4.03
CA LEU A 12 7.79 -12.76 4.82
C LEU A 12 6.41 -12.34 5.39
N GLY A 13 5.58 -13.32 5.75
CA GLY A 13 4.25 -13.08 6.32
C GLY A 13 3.28 -12.37 5.37
N GLY A 14 3.39 -12.60 4.05
CA GLY A 14 2.52 -11.98 3.05
C GLY A 14 2.92 -10.57 2.62
N LYS A 15 4.04 -10.05 3.12
CA LYS A 15 4.55 -8.75 2.70
C LYS A 15 4.86 -8.76 1.19
N PRO A 16 4.53 -7.68 0.46
CA PRO A 16 4.91 -7.56 -0.95
C PRO A 16 6.42 -7.49 -1.11
N ILE A 17 6.94 -8.35 -1.98
CA ILE A 17 8.36 -8.53 -2.26
C ILE A 17 8.66 -8.37 -3.75
N ILE A 18 9.91 -8.03 -4.08
CA ILE A 18 10.40 -8.08 -5.44
C ILE A 18 10.55 -9.54 -5.88
N LYS A 19 9.93 -9.89 -7.01
CA LYS A 19 9.89 -11.25 -7.54
C LYS A 19 11.31 -11.80 -7.75
N GLY A 20 11.56 -13.02 -7.25
CA GLY A 20 12.86 -13.67 -7.35
C GLY A 20 13.88 -13.20 -6.30
N THR A 21 13.45 -12.39 -5.33
CA THR A 21 14.28 -11.94 -4.22
C THR A 21 13.54 -12.12 -2.89
N ARG A 22 14.23 -11.96 -1.76
CA ARG A 22 13.60 -11.81 -0.43
C ARG A 22 13.55 -10.35 0.02
N MET A 23 13.63 -9.40 -0.92
CA MET A 23 13.62 -7.97 -0.62
C MET A 23 12.19 -7.43 -0.67
N SER A 24 11.73 -6.89 0.45
CA SER A 24 10.38 -6.36 0.56
C SER A 24 10.26 -4.99 -0.09
N VAL A 25 9.04 -4.62 -0.50
CA VAL A 25 8.73 -3.26 -0.96
C VAL A 25 9.02 -2.24 0.13
N GLU A 26 8.71 -2.57 1.38
CA GLU A 26 8.98 -1.74 2.56
C GLU A 26 10.47 -1.44 2.70
N SER A 27 11.34 -2.46 2.63
CA SER A 27 12.80 -2.29 2.76
C SER A 27 13.38 -1.36 1.68
N ILE A 28 12.88 -1.43 0.45
CA ILE A 28 13.30 -0.52 -0.62
C ILE A 28 12.89 0.93 -0.29
N LEU A 29 11.69 1.13 0.26
CA LEU A 29 11.22 2.46 0.65
C LEU A 29 11.98 3.00 1.86
N GLU A 30 12.37 2.14 2.81
CA GLU A 30 13.21 2.52 3.96
C GLU A 30 14.59 3.01 3.50
N LEU A 31 15.24 2.33 2.56
CA LEU A 31 16.51 2.77 1.97
C LEU A 31 16.38 4.13 1.26
N LEU A 32 15.31 4.30 0.47
CA LEU A 32 15.04 5.59 -0.16
C LEU A 32 14.75 6.68 0.89
N ALA A 33 14.04 6.35 1.96
CA ALA A 33 13.71 7.27 3.04
C ALA A 33 14.94 7.65 3.88
N SER A 34 15.97 6.79 3.96
CA SER A 34 17.26 7.14 4.58
C SER A 34 18.11 8.08 3.73
N GLY A 35 17.62 8.48 2.54
CA GLY A 35 18.32 9.38 1.62
C GLY A 35 19.26 8.68 0.64
N MET A 36 19.18 7.35 0.52
CA MET A 36 19.98 6.60 -0.43
C MET A 36 19.46 6.82 -1.85
N GLU A 37 20.36 7.06 -2.79
CA GLU A 37 20.04 7.19 -4.21
C GLU A 37 19.78 5.83 -4.84
N ILE A 38 18.97 5.80 -5.91
CA ILE A 38 18.64 4.54 -6.59
C ILE A 38 19.90 3.80 -7.06
N ASN A 39 20.92 4.52 -7.54
CA ASN A 39 22.14 3.88 -8.03
C ASN A 39 22.91 3.20 -6.90
N GLU A 40 23.00 3.82 -5.72
CA GLU A 40 23.64 3.24 -4.54
C GLU A 40 22.93 1.95 -4.11
N ILE A 41 21.58 1.94 -4.12
CA ILE A 41 20.79 0.72 -3.88
C ILE A 41 21.14 -0.38 -4.89
N LEU A 42 21.36 -0.04 -6.16
CA LEU A 42 21.68 -1.04 -7.19
C LEU A 42 23.13 -1.55 -7.07
N GLU A 43 24.04 -0.74 -6.54
CA GLU A 43 25.41 -1.14 -6.23
C GLU A 43 25.45 -2.12 -5.05
N ASP A 44 24.72 -1.83 -3.97
CA ASP A 44 24.63 -2.68 -2.78
C ASP A 44 23.82 -3.97 -3.04
N TYR A 45 22.86 -3.91 -3.96
CA TYR A 45 22.01 -5.04 -4.33
C TYR A 45 22.03 -5.31 -5.84
N PRO A 46 23.08 -5.97 -6.38
CA PRO A 46 23.25 -6.22 -7.81
C PRO A 46 22.14 -7.08 -8.45
N ILE A 47 21.37 -7.80 -7.64
CA ILE A 47 20.20 -8.57 -8.08
C ILE A 47 19.03 -7.66 -8.48
N LEU A 48 19.05 -6.41 -8.01
CA LEU A 48 18.04 -5.42 -8.33
C LEU A 48 18.34 -4.74 -9.66
N LYS A 49 17.27 -4.28 -10.27
CA LYS A 49 17.30 -3.40 -11.43
C LYS A 49 16.51 -2.16 -11.05
N LYS A 50 16.80 -1.04 -11.72
CA LYS A 50 16.05 0.22 -11.56
C LYS A 50 14.54 0.01 -11.64
N GLU A 51 14.09 -0.88 -12.51
CA GLU A 51 12.68 -1.26 -12.67
C GLU A 51 12.05 -1.85 -11.41
N HIS A 52 12.80 -2.59 -10.59
CA HIS A 52 12.34 -3.13 -9.32
C HIS A 52 12.08 -2.02 -8.30
N VAL A 53 12.99 -1.05 -8.20
CA VAL A 53 12.85 0.09 -7.29
C VAL A 53 11.65 0.95 -7.69
N LEU A 54 11.52 1.27 -8.98
CA LEU A 54 10.36 2.00 -9.49
C LEU A 54 9.05 1.23 -9.31
N ALA A 55 9.08 -0.10 -9.43
CA ALA A 55 7.92 -0.93 -9.16
C ALA A 55 7.48 -0.87 -7.69
N ALA A 56 8.42 -0.86 -6.75
CA ALA A 56 8.17 -0.71 -5.32
C ALA A 56 7.49 0.64 -5.01
N ILE A 57 8.05 1.74 -5.52
CA ILE A 57 7.48 3.09 -5.37
C ILE A 57 6.06 3.15 -5.95
N LYS A 58 5.87 2.61 -7.16
CA LYS A 58 4.55 2.57 -7.82
C LYS A 58 3.52 1.73 -7.06
N TYR A 59 3.95 0.64 -6.43
CA TYR A 59 3.09 -0.17 -5.58
C TYR A 59 2.64 0.62 -4.35
N ALA A 60 3.57 1.27 -3.66
CA ALA A 60 3.28 2.08 -2.48
C ALA A 60 2.35 3.25 -2.81
N SER A 61 2.62 4.00 -3.89
CA SER A 61 1.76 5.08 -4.38
C SER A 61 0.32 4.61 -4.63
N LYS A 62 0.15 3.43 -5.25
CA LYS A 62 -1.19 2.84 -5.45
C LYS A 62 -1.86 2.39 -4.17
N LEU A 63 -1.09 1.89 -3.20
CA LEU A 63 -1.63 1.46 -1.92
C LEU A 63 -2.17 2.66 -1.15
N VAL A 64 -1.37 3.72 -1.03
CA VAL A 64 -1.76 4.96 -0.35
C VAL A 64 -2.91 5.66 -1.08
N GLY A 65 -2.85 5.76 -2.41
CA GLY A 65 -3.92 6.38 -3.21
C GLY A 65 -5.26 5.62 -3.18
N LYS A 66 -5.28 4.33 -2.78
CA LYS A 66 -6.52 3.60 -2.51
C LYS A 66 -7.11 3.92 -1.14
N THR A 67 -6.28 4.29 -0.16
CA THR A 67 -6.71 4.49 1.23
C THR A 67 -7.59 5.73 1.41
N GLU A 68 -7.50 6.72 0.52
CA GLU A 68 -8.29 7.96 0.61
C GLU A 68 -9.80 7.76 0.43
N SER A 69 -10.29 6.66 -0.16
CA SER A 69 -11.73 6.49 -0.39
C SER A 69 -12.52 5.93 0.81
N TYR A 70 -11.86 5.33 1.80
CA TYR A 70 -12.56 4.66 2.91
C TYR A 70 -12.81 5.54 4.14
N LEU A 71 -12.05 6.63 4.34
CA LEU A 71 -12.25 7.54 5.47
C LEU A 71 -13.36 8.58 5.24
N PHE A 72 -13.79 8.81 3.99
CA PHE A 72 -14.93 9.68 3.69
C PHE A 72 -16.29 8.98 3.66
N ASN A 73 -16.34 7.65 3.60
CA ASN A 73 -17.60 6.93 3.43
C ASN A 73 -18.30 6.56 4.75
N THR A 74 -17.55 6.44 5.85
CA THR A 74 -18.12 6.16 7.19
C THR A 74 -18.91 7.36 7.75
N ALA A 75 -18.60 8.58 7.36
CA ALA A 75 -19.35 9.77 7.76
C ALA A 75 -20.72 9.91 7.08
N LYS A 76 -20.98 9.21 5.96
CA LYS A 76 -22.27 9.29 5.24
C LYS A 76 -23.31 8.25 5.71
N THR A 77 -22.89 7.12 6.27
CA THR A 77 -23.83 6.06 6.68
C THR A 77 -24.49 6.33 8.05
N ALA A 78 -23.87 7.14 8.92
CA ALA A 78 -24.41 7.43 10.25
C ALA A 78 -25.64 8.36 10.23
N ASN A 79 -25.90 9.10 9.15
CA ASN A 79 -26.95 10.13 9.13
C ASN A 79 -28.27 9.73 8.44
N SER A 80 -28.47 8.47 8.00
CA SER A 80 -29.74 8.04 7.39
C SER A 80 -30.62 7.11 8.26
N GLN A 81 -30.26 6.86 9.53
CA GLN A 81 -31.11 6.08 10.45
C GLN A 81 -31.76 6.91 11.58
N ALA A 82 -31.57 8.23 11.60
CA ALA A 82 -32.16 9.10 12.61
C ALA A 82 -33.58 9.64 12.27
N THR A 83 -34.21 9.24 11.16
CA THR A 83 -35.56 9.73 10.77
C THR A 83 -36.64 8.64 10.72
N ALA A 84 -36.46 7.51 11.41
CA ALA A 84 -37.48 6.44 11.45
C ALA A 84 -38.16 6.25 12.81
N HIS A 85 -37.77 6.96 13.87
CA HIS A 85 -38.29 6.68 15.23
C HIS A 85 -39.03 7.81 15.97
N GLU A 86 -39.17 9.01 15.38
CA GLU A 86 -39.89 10.11 16.05
C GLU A 86 -41.35 10.32 15.61
N VAL A 87 -41.86 9.61 14.58
CA VAL A 87 -43.24 9.82 14.08
C VAL A 87 -44.28 8.93 14.80
N SER A 88 -43.90 8.08 15.76
CA SER A 88 -44.85 7.25 16.55
C SER A 88 -45.05 7.70 18.01
N ARG A 89 -44.59 8.90 18.39
CA ARG A 89 -44.85 9.49 19.72
C ARG A 89 -45.37 10.93 19.68
N ARG A 90 -46.16 11.28 18.66
CA ARG A 90 -47.18 12.34 18.80
C ARG A 90 -48.53 11.71 18.47
N ARG A 91 -49.41 11.85 19.45
CA ARG A 91 -50.82 11.44 19.47
C ARG A 91 -51.58 11.90 18.23
#